data_AF-A0A7S3U8M6-F1
#
_entry.id   AF-A0A7S3U8M6-F1
#
_cell.length_a   1.000
_cell.length_b   1.000
_cell.length_c   1.000
_cell.angle_alpha   90.00
_cell.angle_beta   90.00
_cell.angle_gamma   90.00
#
_symmetry.space_group_name_H-M   'P 1'
#
loop_
_entity.id
_entity.type
_entity.pdbx_description
1 polymer ?
#
loop_
_entity_poly.entity_id
_entity_poly.type
_entity_poly.pdbx_seq_one_letter_code
_entity_poly.pdbx_strand_id
1 'polypeptide(L)'
;LRESQQRALMDSIPKDLNRPWEDPMPEPGERHIAQELRGLGYTQEAVPEWKVKAMGKGFSIGFPTRNKSMAEQRASLPIAALKQELINAVSENQVLVVIGETGSGKTTQMTQYMAEAGFTSNGIIACTQPRRVAAMSVAKRVAEEFGC
;
A
#
# COMPACT_ATOMS: atom_id res chain seq x y z
N LEU A 1 8.68 45.75 15.13
CA LEU A 1 10.07 45.39 14.73
C LEU A 1 10.27 43.87 14.56
N ARG A 2 9.83 43.02 15.49
CA ARG A 2 9.98 41.55 15.37
C ARG A 2 9.06 40.93 14.28
N GLU A 3 7.84 41.43 14.15
CA GLU A 3 6.87 40.98 13.12
C GLU A 3 7.26 41.39 11.69
N SER A 4 7.90 42.54 11.51
CA SER A 4 8.35 42.98 10.18
C SER A 4 9.53 42.15 9.67
N GLN A 5 10.44 41.75 10.57
CA GLN A 5 11.52 40.81 10.24
C GLN A 5 10.96 39.42 9.92
N GLN A 6 9.93 38.97 10.65
CA GLN A 6 9.31 37.68 10.38
C GLN A 6 8.55 37.65 9.05
N ARG A 7 7.89 38.74 8.65
CA ARG A 7 7.29 38.87 7.31
C ARG A 7 8.33 38.94 6.19
N ALA A 8 9.43 39.66 6.39
CA ALA A 8 10.53 39.71 5.42
C ALA A 8 11.18 38.33 5.21
N LEU A 9 11.33 37.55 6.30
CA LEU A 9 11.81 36.18 6.24
C LEU A 9 10.84 35.28 5.46
N MET A 10 9.52 35.45 5.65
CA MET A 10 8.50 34.67 4.94
C MET A 10 8.44 34.97 3.44
N ASP A 11 8.74 36.20 3.01
CA ASP A 11 8.74 36.57 1.59
C ASP A 11 10.04 36.16 0.87
N SER A 12 11.10 35.85 1.63
CA SER A 12 12.35 35.26 1.10
C SER A 12 12.29 33.75 0.86
N ILE A 13 11.20 33.08 1.28
CA ILE A 13 11.03 31.63 1.07
C ILE A 13 10.47 31.40 -0.34
N PRO A 14 11.14 30.60 -1.19
CA PRO A 14 10.70 30.33 -2.55
C PRO A 14 9.30 29.72 -2.55
N LYS A 15 8.34 30.38 -3.21
CA LYS A 15 6.93 29.93 -3.31
C LYS A 15 6.76 28.67 -4.16
N ASP A 16 7.75 28.31 -4.97
CA ASP A 16 7.77 27.08 -5.78
C ASP A 16 8.92 26.17 -5.35
N LEU A 17 8.62 25.13 -4.58
CA LEU A 17 9.61 24.12 -4.18
C LEU A 17 10.12 23.26 -5.36
N ASN A 18 9.47 23.32 -6.52
CA ASN A 18 9.76 22.45 -7.67
C ASN A 18 10.66 23.12 -8.73
N ARG A 19 10.70 24.45 -8.80
CA ARG A 19 11.55 25.20 -9.74
C ARG A 19 13.05 24.87 -9.63
N PRO A 20 13.64 24.69 -8.43
CA PRO A 20 15.06 24.36 -8.30
C PRO A 20 15.46 22.99 -8.87
N TRP A 21 14.49 22.11 -9.13
CA TRP A 21 14.71 20.77 -9.71
C TRP A 21 14.61 20.75 -11.24
N GLU A 22 14.02 21.77 -11.85
CA GLU A 22 13.90 21.92 -13.31
C GLU A 22 15.03 22.77 -13.91
N ASP A 23 15.77 23.52 -13.08
CA ASP A 23 16.90 24.33 -13.53
C ASP A 23 18.19 23.49 -13.66
N PRO A 24 18.84 23.46 -14.84
CA PRO A 24 20.13 22.78 -15.02
C PRO A 24 21.31 23.46 -14.32
N MET A 25 21.19 24.69 -13.81
CA MET A 25 22.25 25.39 -13.09
C MET A 25 21.73 26.21 -11.87
N PRO A 26 21.26 25.54 -10.81
CA PRO A 26 20.74 26.22 -9.62
C PRO A 26 21.86 26.75 -8.71
N GLU A 27 21.56 27.82 -7.97
CA GLU A 27 22.53 28.45 -7.06
C GLU A 27 22.82 27.54 -5.84
N PRO A 28 24.02 27.62 -5.24
CA PRO A 28 24.41 26.77 -4.12
C PRO A 28 23.49 26.97 -2.91
N GLY A 29 22.61 25.99 -2.67
CA GLY A 29 21.65 26.02 -1.57
C GLY A 29 20.18 26.04 -1.99
N GLU A 30 19.82 26.14 -3.27
CA GLU A 30 18.39 26.15 -3.66
C GLU A 30 17.71 24.77 -3.64
N ARG A 31 18.50 23.69 -3.65
CA ARG A 31 18.01 22.30 -3.55
C ARG A 31 17.81 21.87 -2.09
N HIS A 32 16.95 22.56 -1.37
CA HIS A 32 16.60 22.14 -0.01
C HIS A 32 15.73 20.88 -0.04
N ILE A 33 16.11 19.89 0.77
CA ILE A 33 15.38 18.62 0.89
C ILE A 33 14.11 18.86 1.70
N ALA A 34 12.96 18.41 1.20
CA ALA A 34 11.64 18.49 1.85
C ALA A 34 11.57 17.90 3.29
N GLN A 35 12.64 17.27 3.75
CA GLN A 35 12.79 16.68 5.08
C GLN A 35 13.15 17.72 6.16
N GLU A 36 13.89 18.78 5.83
CA GLU A 36 14.24 19.85 6.79
C GLU A 36 13.07 20.81 7.04
N LEU A 37 12.27 21.13 6.01
CA LEU A 37 11.11 22.02 6.13
C LEU A 37 9.97 21.42 6.97
N ARG A 38 9.88 20.09 7.08
CA ARG A 38 8.93 19.41 7.98
C ARG A 38 9.23 19.66 9.47
N GLY A 39 10.50 19.89 9.83
CA GLY A 39 10.91 20.18 11.21
C GLY A 39 10.49 21.56 11.72
N LEU A 40 10.17 22.49 10.81
CA LEU A 40 9.83 23.88 11.11
C LEU A 40 8.31 24.16 11.17
N GLY A 41 7.48 23.11 11.16
CA GLY A 41 6.02 23.25 11.24
C GLY A 41 5.36 23.85 9.99
N TYR A 42 6.06 23.83 8.85
CA TYR A 42 5.52 24.29 7.57
C TYR A 42 4.59 23.21 6.99
N THR A 43 3.33 23.20 7.44
CA THR A 43 2.28 22.39 6.81
C THR A 43 1.70 23.14 5.62
N GLN A 44 2.03 22.62 4.44
CA GLN A 44 1.29 22.64 3.17
C GLN A 44 0.30 23.80 2.94
N GLU A 45 0.61 24.63 1.94
CA GLU A 45 -0.39 25.45 1.26
C GLU A 45 -1.64 24.62 0.94
N ALA A 46 -2.81 25.22 1.18
CA ALA A 46 -4.09 24.64 0.88
C ALA A 46 -4.10 24.12 -0.57
N VAL A 47 -4.47 22.85 -0.73
CA VAL A 47 -4.49 22.16 -2.02
C VAL A 47 -5.30 23.01 -3.03
N PRO A 48 -4.72 23.38 -4.20
CA PRO A 48 -5.40 24.22 -5.18
C PRO A 48 -6.73 23.63 -5.63
N GLU A 49 -7.72 24.49 -5.90
CA GLU A 49 -9.08 24.04 -6.25
C GLU A 49 -9.15 23.12 -7.47
N TRP A 50 -8.27 23.31 -8.47
CA TRP A 50 -8.20 22.43 -9.64
C TRP A 50 -7.76 21.02 -9.25
N LYS A 51 -6.88 20.89 -8.24
CA LYS A 51 -6.40 19.61 -7.70
C LYS A 51 -7.45 18.97 -6.80
N VAL A 52 -8.24 19.76 -6.07
CA VAL A 52 -9.42 19.29 -5.32
C VAL A 52 -10.56 18.85 -6.28
N LYS A 53 -10.73 19.52 -7.43
CA LYS A 53 -11.71 19.13 -8.46
C LYS A 53 -11.24 17.92 -9.26
N ALA A 54 -9.95 17.80 -9.56
CA ALA A 54 -9.35 16.64 -10.22
C ALA A 54 -9.31 15.40 -9.29
N MET A 55 -9.01 15.60 -8.01
CA MET A 55 -9.26 14.65 -6.93
C MET A 55 -10.74 14.71 -6.55
N GLY A 56 -11.64 14.39 -7.48
CA GLY A 56 -13.08 14.36 -7.22
C GLY A 56 -13.39 13.64 -5.91
N LYS A 57 -14.51 13.98 -5.25
CA LYS A 57 -15.01 13.31 -4.03
C LYS A 57 -15.07 11.79 -4.27
N GLY A 58 -13.97 11.09 -4.05
CA GLY A 58 -13.79 9.71 -4.52
C GLY A 58 -12.51 9.38 -5.32
N PHE A 59 -11.43 10.18 -5.28
CA PHE A 59 -10.11 9.63 -5.65
C PHE A 59 -9.61 8.67 -4.57
N SER A 60 -10.24 7.49 -4.52
CA SER A 60 -9.62 6.29 -3.98
C SER A 60 -8.93 5.59 -5.15
N ILE A 61 -7.60 5.52 -5.10
CA ILE A 61 -6.89 4.39 -5.72
C ILE A 61 -7.57 3.15 -5.11
N GLY A 62 -8.37 2.46 -5.91
CA GLY A 62 -9.53 1.72 -5.40
C GLY A 62 -9.20 0.76 -4.27
N PHE A 63 -9.89 0.92 -3.13
CA PHE A 63 -10.32 -0.14 -2.20
C PHE A 63 -11.37 0.45 -1.23
N PRO A 64 -12.69 0.25 -1.48
CA PRO A 64 -13.73 0.63 -0.52
C PRO A 64 -13.86 -0.46 0.56
N THR A 65 -12.82 -0.68 1.35
CA THR A 65 -12.86 -1.65 2.48
C THR A 65 -12.20 -1.12 3.75
N ARG A 66 -11.99 0.20 3.87
CA ARG A 66 -11.36 0.79 5.07
C ARG A 66 -12.19 0.67 6.36
N ASN A 67 -13.47 0.27 6.28
CA ASN A 67 -14.36 0.10 7.44
C ASN A 67 -14.63 -1.36 7.81
N LYS A 68 -14.06 -2.35 7.10
CA LYS A 68 -14.24 -3.77 7.41
C LYS A 68 -13.04 -4.29 8.18
N SER A 69 -13.29 -5.13 9.18
CA SER A 69 -12.21 -5.86 9.86
C SER A 69 -11.44 -6.73 8.84
N MET A 70 -10.17 -7.04 9.12
CA MET A 70 -9.37 -7.90 8.21
C MET A 70 -10.06 -9.25 7.97
N ALA A 71 -10.73 -9.79 8.98
CA ALA A 71 -11.53 -11.02 8.88
C ALA A 71 -12.72 -10.87 7.90
N GLU A 72 -13.47 -9.77 8.00
CA GLU A 72 -14.59 -9.49 7.07
C GLU A 72 -14.10 -9.28 5.63
N GLN A 73 -12.95 -8.63 5.45
CA GLN A 73 -12.34 -8.49 4.12
C GLN A 73 -11.99 -9.86 3.54
N ARG A 74 -11.37 -10.75 4.32
CA ARG A 74 -11.04 -12.12 3.90
C ARG A 74 -12.28 -12.93 3.55
N ALA A 75 -13.33 -12.84 4.38
CA ALA A 75 -14.60 -13.53 4.15
C ALA A 75 -15.33 -13.03 2.89
N SER A 76 -15.08 -11.79 2.44
CA SER A 76 -15.69 -11.24 1.21
C SER A 76 -15.00 -11.69 -0.09
N LEU A 77 -13.85 -12.37 -0.01
CA LEU A 77 -13.13 -12.82 -1.20
C LEU A 77 -13.84 -14.02 -1.84
N PRO A 78 -13.93 -14.09 -3.19
CA PRO A 78 -14.57 -15.22 -3.89
C PRO A 78 -14.04 -16.59 -3.48
N ILE A 79 -12.75 -16.70 -3.17
CA ILE A 79 -12.11 -17.96 -2.76
C ILE A 79 -12.61 -18.50 -1.40
N ALA A 80 -13.18 -17.64 -0.55
CA ALA A 80 -13.64 -18.04 0.78
C ALA A 80 -14.82 -19.03 0.70
N ALA A 81 -15.69 -18.87 -0.30
CA ALA A 81 -16.82 -19.78 -0.53
C ALA A 81 -16.37 -21.19 -0.95
N LEU A 82 -15.21 -21.29 -1.60
CA LEU A 82 -14.65 -22.54 -2.13
C LEU A 82 -13.62 -23.18 -1.18
N LYS A 83 -13.48 -22.67 0.05
CA LYS A 83 -12.43 -23.10 1.00
C LYS A 83 -12.43 -24.63 1.22
N GLN A 84 -13.60 -25.20 1.53
CA GLN A 84 -13.71 -26.64 1.84
C GLN A 84 -13.44 -27.51 0.62
N GLU A 85 -13.98 -27.12 -0.54
CA GLU A 85 -13.75 -27.83 -1.80
C GLU A 85 -12.27 -27.82 -2.18
N LEU A 86 -11.57 -26.70 -1.99
CA LEU A 86 -10.13 -26.60 -2.23
C LEU A 86 -9.31 -27.50 -1.31
N ILE A 87 -9.64 -27.56 -0.01
CA ILE A 87 -8.92 -28.42 0.96
C ILE A 87 -9.11 -29.89 0.58
N ASN A 88 -10.34 -30.31 0.24
CA ASN A 88 -10.62 -31.67 -0.20
C ASN A 88 -9.87 -31.99 -1.50
N ALA A 89 -9.93 -31.10 -2.49
CA ALA A 89 -9.24 -31.29 -3.76
C ALA A 89 -7.72 -31.42 -3.60
N VAL A 90 -7.10 -30.66 -2.69
CA VAL A 90 -5.66 -30.79 -2.41
C VAL A 90 -5.33 -32.08 -1.65
N SER A 91 -6.23 -32.57 -0.80
CA SER A 91 -6.06 -33.87 -0.11
C SER A 91 -6.16 -35.05 -1.09
N GLU A 92 -7.07 -34.96 -2.06
CA GLU A 92 -7.35 -36.05 -3.02
C GLU A 92 -6.38 -36.08 -4.21
N ASN A 93 -5.74 -34.96 -4.54
CA ASN A 93 -4.92 -34.84 -5.74
C ASN A 93 -3.49 -34.41 -5.40
N GLN A 94 -2.51 -35.17 -5.89
CA GLN A 94 -1.09 -34.81 -5.76
C GLN A 94 -0.76 -33.49 -6.50
N VAL A 95 -1.47 -33.20 -7.60
CA VAL A 95 -1.31 -31.98 -8.39
C VAL A 95 -2.70 -31.39 -8.67
N LEU A 96 -2.90 -30.12 -8.31
CA LEU A 96 -4.13 -29.38 -8.53
C LEU A 96 -3.84 -28.06 -9.27
N VAL A 97 -4.56 -27.79 -10.34
CA VAL A 97 -4.49 -26.52 -11.07
C VAL A 97 -5.66 -25.64 -10.64
N VAL A 98 -5.35 -24.48 -10.05
CA VAL A 98 -6.36 -23.52 -9.59
C VAL A 98 -6.32 -22.27 -10.46
N ILE A 99 -7.46 -21.94 -11.07
CA ILE A 99 -7.64 -20.77 -11.94
C ILE A 99 -8.57 -19.79 -11.24
N GLY A 100 -8.27 -18.49 -11.35
CA GLY A 100 -9.17 -17.44 -10.91
C GLY A 100 -8.64 -16.05 -11.28
N GLU A 101 -9.50 -15.06 -11.31
CA GLU A 101 -9.14 -13.67 -11.63
C GLU A 101 -8.21 -13.01 -10.59
N THR A 102 -7.49 -11.97 -10.99
CA THR A 102 -6.71 -11.16 -10.03
C THR A 102 -7.64 -10.52 -9.00
N GLY A 103 -7.27 -10.59 -7.71
CA GLY A 103 -8.12 -10.11 -6.62
C GLY A 103 -9.05 -11.16 -6.02
N SER A 104 -9.14 -12.36 -6.60
CA SER A 104 -9.98 -13.45 -6.05
C SER A 104 -9.49 -14.01 -4.70
N GLY A 105 -8.28 -13.66 -4.27
CA GLY A 105 -7.69 -14.13 -3.00
C GLY A 105 -6.78 -15.35 -3.11
N LYS A 106 -6.43 -15.84 -4.31
CA LYS A 106 -5.58 -17.04 -4.50
C LYS A 106 -4.28 -17.00 -3.68
N THR A 107 -3.40 -16.05 -3.97
CA THR A 107 -2.07 -16.01 -3.36
C THR A 107 -2.10 -15.68 -1.88
N THR A 108 -3.07 -14.88 -1.42
CA THR A 108 -3.15 -14.46 -0.02
C THR A 108 -3.84 -15.51 0.85
N GLN A 109 -4.89 -16.18 0.38
CA GLN A 109 -5.70 -17.08 1.21
C GLN A 109 -5.35 -18.56 1.09
N MET A 110 -4.91 -19.06 -0.07
CA MET A 110 -4.71 -20.50 -0.26
C MET A 110 -3.68 -21.07 0.73
N THR A 111 -2.55 -20.38 0.91
CA THR A 111 -1.52 -20.81 1.87
C THR A 111 -2.03 -20.84 3.30
N GLN A 112 -2.85 -19.85 3.69
CA GLN A 112 -3.46 -19.78 5.01
C GLN A 112 -4.43 -20.93 5.22
N TYR A 113 -5.28 -21.26 4.24
CA TYR A 113 -6.22 -22.39 4.37
C TYR A 113 -5.51 -23.73 4.48
N MET A 114 -4.42 -23.93 3.76
CA MET A 114 -3.62 -25.15 3.87
C MET A 114 -2.89 -25.24 5.22
N ALA A 115 -2.39 -24.12 5.73
CA ALA A 115 -1.81 -24.06 7.08
C ALA A 115 -2.86 -24.38 8.15
N GLU A 116 -4.05 -23.77 8.06
CA GLU A 116 -5.19 -24.02 8.95
C GLU A 116 -5.69 -25.48 8.86
N ALA A 117 -5.61 -26.11 7.69
CA ALA A 117 -5.96 -27.52 7.48
C ALA A 117 -4.87 -28.50 7.95
N GLY A 118 -3.75 -28.02 8.50
CA GLY A 118 -2.72 -28.85 9.12
C GLY A 118 -1.63 -29.35 8.16
N PHE A 119 -1.59 -28.86 6.91
CA PHE A 119 -0.53 -29.24 5.95
C PHE A 119 0.87 -28.73 6.36
N THR A 120 0.96 -27.77 7.28
CA THR A 120 2.23 -27.27 7.86
C THR A 120 2.73 -28.09 9.06
N SER A 121 2.04 -29.16 9.48
CA SER A 121 2.44 -29.94 10.66
C SER A 121 3.75 -30.70 10.46
N ASN A 122 4.00 -31.16 9.22
CA ASN A 122 5.17 -31.98 8.86
C ASN A 122 6.10 -31.27 7.86
N GLY A 123 5.93 -29.96 7.63
CA GLY A 123 6.69 -29.24 6.60
C GLY A 123 6.29 -27.78 6.43
N ILE A 124 6.85 -27.16 5.40
CA ILE A 124 6.63 -25.74 5.08
C ILE A 124 5.87 -25.63 3.77
N ILE A 125 4.89 -24.73 3.73
CA ILE A 125 4.18 -24.36 2.50
C ILE A 125 4.90 -23.16 1.89
N ALA A 126 5.38 -23.33 0.66
CA ALA A 126 6.03 -22.27 -0.09
C ALA A 126 5.08 -21.71 -1.16
N CYS A 127 4.89 -20.39 -1.16
CA CYS A 127 4.27 -19.69 -2.27
C CYS A 127 5.35 -18.94 -3.04
N THR A 128 5.48 -19.24 -4.33
CA THR A 128 6.42 -18.55 -5.22
C THR A 128 5.72 -17.46 -6.01
N GLN A 129 6.44 -16.37 -6.28
CA GLN A 129 5.96 -15.26 -7.11
C GLN A 129 7.04 -14.91 -8.13
N PRO A 130 6.69 -14.66 -9.41
CA PRO A 130 7.67 -14.32 -10.44
C PRO A 130 8.30 -12.94 -10.22
N ARG A 131 7.66 -12.07 -9.44
CA ARG A 131 8.14 -10.71 -9.14
C ARG A 131 8.49 -10.59 -7.65
N ARG A 132 9.72 -10.15 -7.36
CA ARG A 132 10.20 -9.90 -5.99
C ARG A 132 9.26 -9.00 -5.19
N VAL A 133 8.78 -7.92 -5.81
CA VAL A 133 7.86 -6.96 -5.16
C VAL A 133 6.54 -7.62 -4.74
N ALA A 134 6.03 -8.57 -5.53
CA ALA A 134 4.80 -9.30 -5.21
C ALA A 134 5.02 -10.28 -4.06
N ALA A 135 6.16 -11.00 -4.04
CA ALA A 135 6.51 -11.88 -2.94
C ALA A 135 6.54 -11.13 -1.60
N MET A 136 7.26 -10.00 -1.55
CA MET A 136 7.40 -9.20 -0.34
C MET A 136 6.07 -8.58 0.11
N SER A 137 5.29 -8.02 -0.82
CA SER A 137 4.00 -7.39 -0.47
C SER A 137 2.99 -8.40 0.03
N VAL A 138 2.93 -9.59 -0.60
CA VAL A 138 2.02 -10.65 -0.19
C VAL A 138 2.44 -11.22 1.16
N ALA A 139 3.73 -11.50 1.38
CA ALA A 139 4.22 -11.99 2.67
C ALA A 139 3.86 -11.04 3.82
N LYS A 140 4.10 -9.73 3.64
CA LYS A 140 3.73 -8.71 4.62
C LYS A 140 2.22 -8.69 4.88
N ARG A 141 1.40 -8.76 3.81
CA ARG A 141 -0.06 -8.79 3.94
C ARG A 141 -0.56 -10.02 4.67
N VAL A 142 0.00 -11.19 4.38
CA VAL A 142 -0.36 -12.46 5.04
C VAL A 142 0.04 -12.43 6.51
N ALA A 143 1.19 -11.85 6.86
CA ALA A 143 1.59 -11.67 8.25
C ALA A 143 0.58 -10.80 9.03
N GLU A 144 0.14 -9.68 8.44
CA GLU A 144 -0.92 -8.83 9.01
C GLU A 144 -2.26 -9.56 9.16
N GLU A 145 -2.62 -10.44 8.23
CA GLU A 145 -3.88 -11.20 8.26
C GLU A 145 -3.88 -12.40 9.22
N PHE A 146 -2.71 -13.00 9.43
CA PHE A 146 -2.51 -14.17 10.28
C PHE A 146 -2.08 -13.82 11.71
N GLY A 147 -1.53 -12.61 11.91
CA GLY A 147 -1.11 -12.10 13.22
C GLY A 147 0.29 -12.53 13.63
N CYS A 148 1.24 -12.55 12.69
CA CYS A 148 2.65 -12.88 12.94
C CYS A 148 3.63 -11.78 12.52
#